data_AF-A0A9Q4B151-F1
#
_entry.id   AF-A0A9Q4B151-F1
#
_cell.length_a   1.000
_cell.length_b   1.000
_cell.length_c   1.000
_cell.angle_alpha   90.00
_cell.angle_beta   90.00
_cell.angle_gamma   90.00
#
_symmetry.space_group_name_H-M   'P 1'
#
loop_
_entity.id
_entity.type
_entity.pdbx_description
1 polymer ?
#
loop_
_entity_poly.entity_id
_entity_poly.type
_entity_poly.pdbx_seq_one_letter_code
_entity_poly.pdbx_strand_id
1 'polypeptide(L)' 'MTEDYNEIEQVELAIQAAERMVGQATMSMDATQLQNATQALDEAKQKLEEAKIINLNHDHWEYSNSRLNRLSHQVENAKD' A
#
# COMPACT_ATOMS: atom_id res chain seq x y z
N MET A 1 3.46 -25.11 2.82
CA MET A 1 2.68 -24.34 3.81
C MET A 1 3.46 -23.18 4.45
N THR A 2 4.69 -22.88 4.02
CA THR A 2 5.50 -21.76 4.54
C THR A 2 5.63 -20.58 3.56
N GLU A 3 5.35 -20.78 2.27
CA GLU A 3 5.50 -19.76 1.24
C GLU A 3 4.30 -18.81 1.21
N ASP A 4 3.06 -19.34 1.18
CA ASP A 4 1.83 -18.51 1.15
C ASP A 4 1.68 -17.60 2.38
N TYR A 5 2.04 -18.07 3.58
CA TYR A 5 1.98 -17.26 4.81
C TYR A 5 2.98 -16.10 4.77
N ASN A 6 4.16 -16.34 4.20
CA ASN A 6 5.20 -15.33 4.02
C ASN A 6 4.77 -14.28 3.00
N GLU A 7 3.98 -14.65 1.98
CA GLU A 7 3.48 -13.71 0.99
C GLU A 7 2.41 -12.77 1.55
N ILE A 8 1.44 -13.28 2.32
CA ILE A 8 0.43 -12.44 2.97
C ILE A 8 1.09 -11.47 3.96
N GLU A 9 2.07 -11.94 4.74
CA GLU A 9 2.84 -11.09 5.65
C GLU A 9 3.60 -9.99 4.89
N GLN A 10 4.23 -10.32 3.76
CA GLN A 10 4.91 -9.34 2.91
C GLN A 10 3.96 -8.30 2.31
N VAL A 11 2.72 -8.66 1.98
CA VAL A 11 1.69 -7.71 1.52
C VAL A 11 1.37 -6.71 2.62
N GLU A 12 1.10 -7.19 3.84
CA GLU A 12 0.77 -6.31 4.97
C GLU A 12 1.96 -5.42 5.36
N LEU A 13 3.19 -5.93 5.30
CA LEU A 13 4.39 -5.11 5.51
C LEU A 13 4.53 -4.01 4.46
N ALA A 14 4.26 -4.31 3.19
CA ALA A 14 4.28 -3.31 2.11
C ALA A 14 3.21 -2.23 2.32
N ILE A 15 1.98 -2.62 2.69
CA ILE A 15 0.89 -1.69 2.98
C ILE A 15 1.25 -0.78 4.17
N GLN A 16 1.79 -1.34 5.25
CA GLN A 16 2.22 -0.56 6.42
C GLN A 16 3.36 0.42 6.10
N ALA A 17 4.29 0.03 5.21
CA ALA A 17 5.36 0.91 4.76
C ALA A 17 4.78 2.08 3.95
N ALA A 18 3.89 1.78 3.00
CA ALA A 18 3.19 2.79 2.21
C ALA A 18 2.41 3.77 3.10
N GLU A 19 1.68 3.29 4.11
CA GLU A 19 0.97 4.13 5.08
C GLU A 19 1.88 5.13 5.79
N ARG A 20 3.04 4.67 6.27
CA ARG A 20 4.01 5.56 6.96
C ARG A 20 4.58 6.60 6.01
N MET A 21 4.95 6.18 4.79
CA MET A 21 5.51 7.08 3.79
C MET A 21 4.50 8.13 3.35
N VAL A 22 3.24 7.74 3.14
CA VAL A 22 2.14 8.66 2.81
C VAL A 22 1.91 9.67 3.93
N GLY A 23 1.83 9.22 5.19
CA GLY A 23 1.66 10.12 6.32
C GLY A 23 2.81 11.14 6.42
N GLN A 24 4.05 10.70 6.30
CA GLN A 24 5.21 11.59 6.33
C GLN A 24 5.25 12.55 5.13
N ALA A 25 4.99 12.04 3.93
CA ALA A 25 5.04 12.81 2.69
C ALA A 25 3.94 13.87 2.65
N THR A 26 2.72 13.54 3.07
CA THR A 26 1.60 14.48 3.11
C THR A 26 1.78 15.56 4.19
N MET A 27 2.35 15.21 5.35
CA MET A 27 2.68 16.19 6.39
C MET A 27 3.79 17.16 5.97
N SER A 28 4.80 16.69 5.26
CA SER A 28 5.93 17.52 4.81
C SER A 28 5.65 18.25 3.51
N MET A 29 4.72 17.75 2.69
CA MET A 29 4.46 18.18 1.32
C MET A 29 5.72 18.21 0.43
N ASP A 30 6.74 17.43 0.79
CA ASP A 30 7.98 17.37 0.03
C ASP A 30 7.76 16.54 -1.24
N ALA A 31 8.06 17.12 -2.40
CA ALA A 31 7.81 16.49 -3.70
C ALA A 31 8.52 15.13 -3.86
N THR A 32 9.73 14.99 -3.32
CA THR A 32 10.47 13.72 -3.38
C THR A 32 9.81 12.67 -2.50
N GLN A 33 9.39 13.04 -1.29
CA GLN A 33 8.66 12.16 -0.39
C GLN A 33 7.29 11.76 -0.96
N LEU A 34 6.57 12.69 -1.58
CA LEU A 34 5.28 12.41 -2.25
C LEU A 34 5.48 11.45 -3.42
N GLN A 35 6.56 11.58 -4.18
CA GLN A 35 6.90 10.65 -5.25
C GLN A 35 7.25 9.26 -4.69
N ASN A 36 8.10 9.19 -3.67
CA ASN A 36 8.46 7.93 -3.03
C ASN A 36 7.24 7.23 -2.41
N ALA A 37 6.34 7.98 -1.76
CA ALA A 37 5.10 7.46 -1.20
C ALA A 37 4.17 6.91 -2.30
N THR A 38 4.13 7.54 -3.48
CA THR A 38 3.38 7.05 -4.63
C THR A 38 3.93 5.72 -5.11
N GLN A 39 5.25 5.62 -5.26
CA GLN A 39 5.88 4.37 -5.68
C GLN A 39 5.61 3.23 -4.68
N ALA A 40 5.73 3.50 -3.38
CA ALA A 40 5.42 2.51 -2.34
C ALA A 40 3.95 2.06 -2.38
N LEU A 41 3.01 2.96 -2.70
CA LEU A 41 1.61 2.59 -2.89
C LEU A 41 1.40 1.69 -4.11
N ASP A 42 2.08 1.96 -5.22
CA ASP A 42 1.98 1.14 -6.42
C ASP A 42 2.57 -0.27 -6.19
N GLU A 43 3.70 -0.36 -5.50
CA GLU A 43 4.31 -1.63 -5.09
C GLU A 43 3.38 -2.42 -4.15
N ALA A 44 2.75 -1.76 -3.17
CA ALA A 44 1.82 -2.41 -2.25
C ALA A 44 0.54 -2.89 -2.96
N LYS A 45 0.01 -2.13 -3.92
CA LYS A 45 -1.13 -2.54 -4.75
C LYS A 45 -0.78 -3.75 -5.60
N GLN A 46 0.39 -3.75 -6.23
CA GLN A 46 0.83 -4.89 -7.04
C GLN A 46 0.92 -6.17 -6.20
N LYS A 47 1.56 -6.10 -5.02
CA LYS A 47 1.66 -7.24 -4.10
C LYS A 47 0.29 -7.73 -3.64
N LEU A 48 -0.65 -6.82 -3.35
CA LEU A 48 -2.00 -7.19 -2.95
C LEU A 48 -2.77 -7.92 -4.06
N GLU A 49 -2.63 -7.50 -5.32
CA GLU A 49 -3.23 -8.20 -6.46
C GLU A 49 -2.56 -9.55 -6.73
N GLU A 50 -1.25 -9.66 -6.58
CA GLU A 50 -0.53 -10.93 -6.66
C GLU A 50 -1.04 -11.90 -5.58
N ALA A 51 -1.17 -11.45 -4.33
CA ALA A 51 -1.66 -12.29 -3.24
C ALA A 51 -3.15 -12.64 -3.34
N LYS A 52 -3.97 -11.83 -4.03
CA LYS A 52 -5.37 -12.18 -4.34
C LYS A 52 -5.47 -13.49 -5.11
N ILE A 53 -4.49 -13.78 -5.97
CA ILE A 53 -4.41 -15.04 -6.72
C ILE A 53 -4.06 -16.21 -5.78
N ILE A 54 -3.39 -15.94 -4.66
CA ILE A 54 -2.77 -16.91 -3.75
C ILE A 54 -3.62 -17.10 -2.46
N ASN A 55 -4.95 -17.07 -2.62
CA ASN A 55 -5.90 -17.41 -1.56
C ASN A 55 -6.03 -16.41 -0.40
N LEU A 56 -5.71 -15.13 -0.62
CA LEU A 56 -6.07 -14.07 0.32
C LEU A 56 -7.61 -14.04 0.50
N ASN A 57 -8.08 -14.02 1.75
CA ASN A 57 -9.51 -13.86 2.04
C ASN A 57 -10.03 -12.58 1.35
N HIS A 58 -11.16 -12.70 0.64
CA HIS A 58 -11.85 -11.58 0.00
C HIS A 58 -12.04 -10.36 0.92
N ASP A 59 -12.47 -10.56 2.18
CA ASP A 59 -12.67 -9.46 3.14
C ASP A 59 -11.36 -8.73 3.44
N HIS A 60 -10.27 -9.49 3.55
CA HIS A 60 -8.94 -8.94 3.80
C HIS A 60 -8.43 -8.18 2.57
N TRP A 61 -8.65 -8.72 1.37
CA TRP A 61 -8.35 -8.03 0.13
C TRP A 61 -9.13 -6.71 0.00
N GLU A 62 -10.45 -6.72 0.24
CA GLU A 62 -11.29 -5.52 0.15
C GLU A 62 -10.86 -4.45 1.16
N TYR A 63 -10.59 -4.86 2.39
CA TYR A 63 -10.10 -3.98 3.44
C TYR A 63 -8.78 -3.31 3.06
N SER A 64 -7.80 -4.11 2.62
CA SER A 64 -6.47 -3.64 2.23
C SER A 64 -6.52 -2.76 0.97
N ASN A 65 -7.35 -3.11 -0.01
CA ASN A 65 -7.57 -2.29 -1.21
C ASN A 65 -8.21 -0.93 -0.86
N SER A 66 -9.23 -0.91 0.01
CA SER A 66 -9.85 0.33 0.49
C SER A 66 -8.87 1.24 1.25
N ARG A 67 -7.94 0.66 2.03
CA ARG A 67 -6.84 1.42 2.66
C ARG A 67 -5.93 2.05 1.60
N LEU A 68 -5.42 1.26 0.66
CA LEU A 68 -4.52 1.74 -0.40
C LEU A 68 -5.15 2.82 -1.28
N ASN A 69 -6.44 2.72 -1.60
CA ASN A 69 -7.16 3.74 -2.36
C ASN A 69 -7.26 5.07 -1.59
N ARG A 70 -7.57 5.02 -0.29
CA ARG A 70 -7.60 6.23 0.55
C ARG A 70 -6.23 6.92 0.63
N LEU A 71 -5.16 6.14 0.79
CA LEU A 71 -3.79 6.68 0.82
C LEU A 71 -3.38 7.29 -0.52
N SER A 72 -3.79 6.67 -1.64
CA SER A 72 -3.55 7.20 -2.98
C SER A 72 -4.16 8.59 -3.14
N HIS A 73 -5.41 8.75 -2.73
CA HIS A 73 -6.06 10.07 -2.73
C HIS A 73 -5.38 11.08 -1.82
N GLN A 74 -4.86 10.67 -0.65
CA GLN A 74 -4.14 11.58 0.24
C GLN A 74 -2.87 12.13 -0.42
N VAL A 75 -2.09 11.28 -1.09
CA VAL A 75 -0.88 11.70 -1.79
C VAL A 75 -1.21 12.54 -3.02
N GLU A 76 -2.24 12.16 -3.78
CA GLU A 76 -2.70 12.91 -4.95
C GLU A 76 -3.12 14.34 -4.55
N ASN A 77 -3.98 14.47 -3.53
CA ASN A 77 -4.42 15.77 -3.02
C ASN A 77 -3.27 16.63 -2.45
N ALA A 78 -2.17 16.02 -2.00
CA ALA A 78 -1.01 16.76 -1.49
C ALA A 78 -0.04 17.18 -2.60
N LYS A 79 -0.18 16.64 -3.82
CA LYS A 79 0.60 17.03 -5.00
C LYS A 79 -0.06 18.17 -5.78
N ASP A 80 -1.37 18.33 -5.64
CA ASP A 80 -2.17 19.43 -6.22
C ASP A 80 -1.93 20.76 -5.48
#